data_AF-A0A3P7E2K1-F1
#
_entry.id   AF-A0A3P7E2K1-F1
#
_cell.length_a   1.000
_cell.length_b   1.000
_cell.length_c   1.000
_cell.angle_alpha   90.00
_cell.angle_beta   90.00
_cell.angle_gamma   90.00
#
_symmetry.space_group_name_H-M   'P 1'
#
loop_
_entity.id
_entity.type
_entity.pdbx_description
1 polymer ?
#
loop_
_entity_poly.entity_id
_entity_poly.type
_entity_poly.pdbx_seq_one_letter_code
_entity_poly.pdbx_strand_id
1 'polypeptide(L)'
;MITSRKRKYSESHFQVIPYKNRTFYWSTIKEEQKTISHRNNHLLANFFRTTYSDWLLKPFVQLTVLVLFILYLIVSIWGCVHVKIGLEPNELLSIDSYGYEGLSVMEKYFSDYGSYLHVWMYNLSQINFSNRQIWTVLENEIALYEYTEYTGPSDSWLRAMVEYFEKSNIEITSDNFVYILKNIFLSQPQFARYKRDILFDSTGNLLDVSRILVQLRYVGASNQSRAMRILRNIAKSRTIKTGVYADFFQFAEQYDAMLPSTLSTIAIASFAVIIVSLLLIPKKVTTFSVPLSIITVNVGILGFMTFWNVRLDFISMITIVMSVGFCIDFASHLAFNFAKDEGISSSERMRNALYNVGVPIIQSASSTIIGKY
;
A
#
# COMPACT_ATOMS: atom_id res chain seq x y z
N MET A 1 -64.69 42.87 -28.47
CA MET A 1 -65.48 41.69 -28.91
C MET A 1 -64.50 40.62 -29.35
N ILE A 2 -64.79 39.33 -29.09
CA ILE A 2 -64.04 38.11 -29.47
C ILE A 2 -63.23 37.43 -28.34
N THR A 3 -64.02 36.64 -27.59
CA THR A 3 -63.80 35.26 -27.13
C THR A 3 -62.68 34.92 -26.15
N SER A 4 -63.09 34.73 -24.91
CA SER A 4 -62.47 33.87 -23.90
C SER A 4 -62.38 32.41 -24.36
N ARG A 5 -61.17 31.90 -24.60
CA ARG A 5 -60.88 30.46 -24.52
C ARG A 5 -60.27 30.17 -23.15
N LYS A 6 -61.11 29.99 -22.12
CA LYS A 6 -60.68 29.35 -20.87
C LYS A 6 -60.48 27.87 -21.17
N ARG A 7 -59.21 27.47 -21.33
CA ARG A 7 -58.79 26.06 -21.34
C ARG A 7 -59.26 25.45 -20.02
N LYS A 8 -60.26 24.56 -20.08
CA LYS A 8 -60.54 23.60 -19.01
C LYS A 8 -59.30 22.74 -18.89
N TYR A 9 -58.50 22.99 -17.84
CA TYR A 9 -57.62 21.98 -17.32
C TYR A 9 -58.53 20.83 -16.90
N SER A 10 -58.58 19.80 -17.74
CA SER A 10 -59.12 18.52 -17.33
C SER A 10 -58.23 18.08 -16.19
N GLU A 11 -58.76 18.11 -14.97
CA GLU A 11 -58.30 17.32 -13.84
C GLU A 11 -58.46 15.84 -14.25
N SER A 12 -57.65 15.39 -15.21
CA SER A 12 -57.49 13.98 -15.52
C SER A 12 -56.70 13.40 -14.38
N HIS A 13 -57.45 13.00 -13.35
CA HIS A 13 -57.12 12.01 -12.35
C HIS A 13 -55.61 11.82 -12.18
N PHE A 14 -55.02 12.61 -11.28
CA PHE A 14 -53.92 12.10 -10.48
C PHE A 14 -54.51 10.89 -9.75
N GLN A 15 -54.45 9.70 -10.37
CA GLN A 15 -54.82 8.46 -9.73
C GLN A 15 -53.79 8.26 -8.63
N VAL A 16 -54.11 8.77 -7.44
CA VAL A 16 -53.47 8.37 -6.21
C VAL A 16 -53.78 6.89 -6.09
N ILE A 17 -52.88 6.05 -6.62
CA ILE A 17 -52.98 4.60 -6.43
C ILE A 17 -53.02 4.40 -4.92
N PRO A 18 -54.12 3.87 -4.35
CA PRO A 18 -54.25 3.74 -2.91
C PRO A 18 -53.09 2.88 -2.40
N TYR A 19 -52.52 3.24 -1.25
CA TYR A 19 -51.30 2.65 -0.67
C TYR A 19 -51.29 1.10 -0.76
N LYS A 20 -52.45 0.47 -0.55
CA LYS A 20 -52.66 -0.99 -0.65
C LYS A 20 -52.45 -1.56 -2.06
N ASN A 21 -52.86 -0.85 -3.11
CA ASN A 21 -52.64 -1.25 -4.51
C ASN A 21 -51.19 -1.02 -4.92
N ARG A 22 -50.51 0.00 -4.38
CA ARG A 22 -49.06 0.14 -4.55
C ARG A 22 -48.35 -1.06 -3.95
N THR A 23 -48.64 -1.43 -2.71
CA THR A 23 -48.00 -2.60 -2.06
C THR A 23 -48.25 -3.90 -2.82
N PHE A 24 -49.48 -4.11 -3.33
CA PHE A 24 -49.81 -5.29 -4.13
C PHE A 24 -49.09 -5.30 -5.49
N TYR A 25 -49.06 -4.16 -6.18
CA TYR A 25 -48.33 -4.02 -7.44
C TYR A 25 -46.81 -4.19 -7.27
N TRP A 26 -46.23 -3.66 -6.20
CA TRP A 26 -44.84 -3.90 -5.85
C TRP A 26 -44.58 -5.36 -5.45
N SER A 27 -45.55 -6.06 -4.83
CA SER A 27 -45.40 -7.49 -4.53
C SER A 27 -45.48 -8.35 -5.79
N THR A 28 -46.39 -8.07 -6.73
CA THR A 28 -46.48 -8.83 -7.98
C THR A 28 -45.25 -8.60 -8.87
N ILE A 29 -44.74 -7.37 -8.97
CA ILE A 29 -43.46 -7.10 -9.67
C ILE A 29 -42.31 -7.86 -9.00
N LYS A 30 -42.25 -7.88 -7.66
CA LYS A 30 -41.22 -8.63 -6.93
C LYS A 30 -41.33 -10.14 -7.17
N GLU A 31 -42.54 -10.69 -7.24
CA GLU A 31 -42.77 -12.10 -7.56
C GLU A 31 -42.41 -12.43 -9.02
N GLU A 32 -42.79 -11.59 -9.99
CA GLU A 32 -42.39 -11.75 -11.39
C GLU A 32 -40.86 -11.66 -11.54
N GLN A 33 -40.21 -10.70 -10.89
CA GLN A 33 -38.75 -10.62 -10.87
C GLN A 33 -38.11 -11.84 -10.19
N LYS A 34 -38.70 -12.36 -9.12
CA LYS A 34 -38.24 -13.57 -8.42
C LYS A 34 -38.40 -14.83 -9.29
N THR A 35 -39.50 -14.94 -10.05
CA THR A 35 -39.72 -16.07 -10.96
C THR A 35 -38.82 -15.99 -12.19
N ILE A 36 -38.63 -14.81 -12.79
CA ILE A 36 -37.69 -14.60 -13.91
C ILE A 36 -36.25 -14.89 -13.48
N SER A 37 -35.81 -14.38 -12.33
CA SER A 37 -34.46 -14.65 -11.80
C SER A 37 -34.27 -16.14 -11.48
N HIS A 38 -35.27 -16.80 -10.88
CA HIS A 38 -35.21 -18.24 -10.64
C HIS A 38 -35.10 -19.04 -11.96
N ARG A 39 -35.85 -18.64 -13.01
CA ARG A 39 -35.78 -19.26 -14.34
C ARG A 39 -34.43 -19.05 -15.02
N ASN A 40 -33.88 -17.83 -15.00
CA ASN A 40 -32.58 -17.53 -15.60
C ASN A 40 -31.44 -18.26 -14.88
N ASN A 41 -31.48 -18.31 -13.54
CA ASN A 41 -30.55 -19.09 -12.74
C ASN A 41 -30.63 -20.58 -13.10
N HIS A 42 -31.83 -21.11 -13.33
CA HIS A 42 -32.00 -22.50 -13.78
C HIS A 42 -31.43 -22.74 -15.20
N LEU A 43 -31.55 -21.79 -16.12
CA LEU A 43 -30.94 -21.91 -17.46
C LEU A 43 -29.41 -21.92 -17.39
N LEU A 44 -28.81 -21.00 -16.63
CA LEU A 44 -27.36 -20.95 -16.44
C LEU A 44 -26.85 -22.17 -15.67
N ALA A 45 -27.57 -22.62 -14.64
CA ALA A 45 -27.22 -23.83 -13.91
C ALA A 45 -27.26 -25.06 -14.84
N ASN A 46 -28.30 -25.17 -15.68
CA ASN A 46 -28.38 -26.23 -16.71
C ASN A 46 -27.22 -26.18 -17.72
N PHE A 47 -26.76 -24.99 -18.11
CA PHE A 47 -25.60 -24.83 -18.97
C PHE A 47 -24.33 -25.39 -18.31
N PHE A 48 -24.13 -25.11 -17.01
CA PHE A 48 -23.01 -25.68 -16.24
C PHE A 48 -23.08 -27.22 -16.14
N ARG A 49 -24.28 -27.78 -15.96
CA ARG A 49 -24.50 -29.23 -15.79
C ARG A 49 -24.43 -30.05 -17.07
N THR A 50 -24.72 -29.44 -18.22
CA THR A 50 -24.77 -30.15 -19.49
C THR A 50 -23.57 -29.76 -20.36
N THR A 51 -23.49 -28.50 -20.77
CA THR A 51 -22.52 -28.09 -21.79
C THR A 51 -21.11 -28.01 -21.22
N TYR A 52 -20.93 -27.33 -20.08
CA TYR A 52 -19.60 -27.10 -19.51
C TYR A 52 -18.98 -28.38 -18.94
N SER A 53 -19.75 -29.16 -18.18
CA SER A 53 -19.25 -30.40 -17.59
C SER A 53 -18.93 -31.48 -18.62
N ASP A 54 -19.75 -31.64 -19.66
CA ASP A 54 -19.54 -32.69 -20.67
C ASP A 54 -18.29 -32.39 -21.50
N TRP A 55 -17.94 -31.12 -21.66
CA TRP A 55 -16.67 -30.71 -22.26
C TRP A 55 -15.49 -31.01 -21.34
N LEU A 56 -15.58 -30.65 -20.05
CA LEU A 56 -14.53 -30.92 -19.07
C LEU A 56 -14.24 -32.41 -18.86
N LEU A 57 -15.22 -33.29 -19.10
CA LEU A 57 -15.05 -34.73 -18.96
C LEU A 57 -14.32 -35.37 -20.15
N LYS A 58 -14.16 -34.68 -21.28
CA LYS A 58 -13.41 -35.22 -22.43
C LYS A 58 -11.91 -35.29 -22.11
N PRO A 59 -11.22 -36.41 -22.40
CA PRO A 59 -9.81 -36.60 -22.03
C PRO A 59 -8.88 -35.57 -22.69
N PHE A 60 -9.17 -35.18 -23.94
CA PHE A 60 -8.43 -34.13 -24.63
C PHE A 60 -8.52 -32.76 -23.91
N VAL A 61 -9.70 -32.42 -23.40
CA VAL A 61 -9.93 -31.16 -22.68
C VAL A 61 -9.21 -31.19 -21.33
N GLN A 62 -9.24 -32.31 -20.60
CA GLN A 62 -8.50 -32.46 -19.34
C GLN A 62 -7.00 -32.29 -19.52
N LEU A 63 -6.42 -32.92 -20.56
CA LEU A 63 -5.01 -32.76 -20.88
C LEU A 63 -4.68 -31.30 -21.19
N THR A 64 -5.53 -30.64 -21.99
CA THR A 64 -5.37 -29.22 -22.35
C THR A 64 -5.42 -28.32 -21.11
N VAL A 65 -6.39 -28.54 -20.21
CA VAL A 65 -6.52 -27.78 -18.96
C VAL A 65 -5.30 -27.98 -18.06
N LEU A 66 -4.78 -29.21 -17.96
CA LEU A 66 -3.59 -29.50 -17.17
C LEU A 66 -2.34 -28.82 -17.74
N VAL A 67 -2.15 -28.85 -19.07
CA VAL A 67 -1.04 -28.15 -19.73
C VAL A 67 -1.14 -26.64 -19.53
N LEU A 68 -2.33 -26.05 -19.71
CA LEU A 68 -2.56 -24.63 -19.47
C LEU A 68 -2.34 -24.23 -18.01
N PHE A 69 -2.71 -25.10 -17.06
CA PHE A 69 -2.47 -24.89 -15.65
C PHE A 69 -0.98 -24.92 -15.30
N ILE A 70 -0.22 -25.87 -15.86
CA ILE A 70 1.24 -25.92 -15.67
C ILE A 70 1.91 -24.68 -16.28
N LEU A 71 1.50 -24.26 -17.48
CA LEU A 71 1.98 -23.04 -18.12
C LEU A 71 1.67 -21.81 -17.24
N TYR A 72 0.43 -21.72 -16.75
CA TYR A 72 0.00 -20.67 -15.82
C TYR A 72 0.89 -20.63 -14.57
N LEU A 73 1.19 -21.77 -13.96
CA LEU A 73 2.07 -21.82 -12.79
C LEU A 73 3.49 -21.36 -13.10
N ILE A 74 4.08 -21.79 -14.22
CA ILE A 74 5.43 -21.38 -14.64
C ILE A 74 5.50 -19.86 -14.83
N VAL A 75 4.53 -19.30 -15.57
CA VAL A 75 4.41 -17.86 -15.84
C VAL A 75 4.22 -17.09 -14.53
N SER A 76 3.37 -17.59 -13.64
CA SER A 76 3.08 -16.95 -12.35
C SER A 76 4.28 -16.94 -11.42
N ILE A 77 4.98 -18.07 -11.28
CA ILE A 77 6.20 -18.17 -10.47
C ILE A 77 7.30 -17.24 -11.02
N TRP A 78 7.46 -17.19 -12.34
CA TRP A 78 8.40 -16.28 -12.98
C TRP A 78 8.02 -14.81 -12.72
N GLY A 79 6.73 -14.48 -12.80
CA GLY A 79 6.21 -13.16 -12.48
C GLY A 79 6.46 -12.76 -11.02
N CYS A 80 6.29 -13.68 -10.07
CA CYS A 80 6.51 -13.45 -8.65
C CYS A 80 7.94 -13.02 -8.32
N VAL A 81 8.94 -13.56 -9.04
CA VAL A 81 10.35 -13.21 -8.85
C VAL A 81 10.65 -11.77 -9.33
N HIS A 82 9.87 -11.27 -10.30
CA HIS A 82 10.08 -9.98 -10.93
C HIS A 82 9.10 -8.88 -10.46
N VAL A 83 8.39 -9.12 -9.35
CA VAL A 83 7.45 -8.14 -8.79
C VAL A 83 8.21 -6.86 -8.44
N LYS A 84 7.78 -5.75 -9.04
CA LYS A 84 8.29 -4.43 -8.72
C LYS A 84 7.57 -3.90 -7.49
N ILE A 85 8.32 -3.51 -6.47
CA ILE A 85 7.80 -2.88 -5.26
C ILE A 85 7.91 -1.38 -5.43
N GLY A 86 6.86 -0.65 -5.04
CA GLY A 86 6.91 0.79 -5.00
C GLY A 86 5.60 1.43 -5.40
N LEU A 87 5.42 2.66 -4.95
CA LEU A 87 4.35 3.54 -5.35
C LEU A 87 5.06 4.83 -5.74
N GLU A 88 5.03 5.28 -6.98
CA GLU A 88 5.48 6.66 -7.19
C GLU A 88 4.46 7.57 -6.50
N PRO A 89 4.88 8.55 -5.67
CA PRO A 89 3.95 9.52 -5.09
C PRO A 89 3.02 10.16 -6.14
N ASN A 90 3.50 10.26 -7.39
CA ASN A 90 2.75 10.73 -8.53
C ASN A 90 1.53 9.83 -8.85
N GLU A 91 1.61 8.51 -8.69
CA GLU A 91 0.50 7.59 -8.97
C GLU A 91 -0.64 7.66 -7.95
N LEU A 92 -0.39 8.20 -6.75
CA LEU A 92 -1.46 8.45 -5.78
C LEU A 92 -2.38 9.60 -6.17
N LEU A 93 -1.87 10.50 -7.01
CA LEU A 93 -2.59 11.68 -7.44
C LEU A 93 -3.33 11.38 -8.72
N SER A 94 -4.52 11.96 -8.89
CA SER A 94 -5.19 11.88 -10.18
C SER A 94 -4.34 12.60 -11.22
N ILE A 95 -4.30 12.02 -12.43
CA ILE A 95 -3.50 12.53 -13.57
C ILE A 95 -3.83 14.00 -13.86
N ASP A 96 -5.09 14.42 -13.63
CA ASP A 96 -5.58 15.78 -13.86
C ASP A 96 -5.37 16.74 -12.67
N SER A 97 -4.76 16.30 -11.58
CA SER A 97 -4.58 17.15 -10.40
C SER A 97 -3.37 18.07 -10.51
N TYR A 98 -3.51 19.28 -9.97
CA TYR A 98 -2.40 20.23 -9.82
C TYR A 98 -1.19 19.64 -9.06
N GLY A 99 -1.44 18.71 -8.12
CA GLY A 99 -0.38 18.05 -7.38
C GLY A 99 0.48 17.13 -8.26
N TYR A 100 -0.13 16.41 -9.21
CA TYR A 100 0.61 15.56 -10.15
C TYR A 100 1.53 16.40 -11.05
N GLU A 101 1.02 17.50 -11.58
CA GLU A 101 1.81 18.43 -12.40
C GLU A 101 2.98 19.01 -11.58
N GLY A 102 2.72 19.50 -10.37
CA GLY A 102 3.76 20.06 -9.50
C GLY A 102 4.87 19.07 -9.16
N LEU A 103 4.51 17.83 -8.81
CA LEU A 103 5.49 16.79 -8.48
C LEU A 103 6.25 16.28 -9.70
N SER A 104 5.59 16.10 -10.84
CA SER A 104 6.25 15.65 -12.07
C SER A 104 7.25 16.69 -12.60
N VAL A 105 6.94 17.98 -12.48
CA VAL A 105 7.87 19.08 -12.79
C VAL A 105 9.04 19.09 -11.79
N MET A 106 8.75 18.96 -10.49
CA MET A 106 9.80 18.89 -9.47
C MET A 106 10.74 17.70 -9.72
N GLU A 107 10.22 16.52 -10.00
CA GLU A 107 11.01 15.33 -10.28
C GLU A 107 11.83 15.51 -11.57
N LYS A 108 11.24 16.07 -12.63
CA LYS A 108 11.94 16.28 -13.90
C LYS A 108 13.11 17.26 -13.82
N TYR A 109 12.99 18.32 -13.03
CA TYR A 109 13.99 19.40 -12.98
C TYR A 109 14.86 19.40 -11.71
N PHE A 110 14.39 18.78 -10.62
CA PHE A 110 15.03 18.81 -9.30
C PHE A 110 15.14 17.41 -8.65
N SER A 111 15.13 16.31 -9.44
CA SER A 111 15.31 14.93 -8.93
C SER A 111 16.52 14.77 -8.02
N ASP A 112 17.61 15.45 -8.39
CA ASP A 112 18.92 15.19 -7.81
C ASP A 112 19.18 16.03 -6.55
N TYR A 113 18.48 17.17 -6.39
CA TYR A 113 18.72 18.16 -5.34
C TYR A 113 17.41 18.84 -4.94
N GLY A 114 16.66 18.25 -4.00
CA GLY A 114 15.37 18.81 -3.58
C GLY A 114 15.07 18.76 -2.08
N SER A 115 15.68 17.83 -1.35
CA SER A 115 15.33 17.58 0.06
C SER A 115 16.53 17.68 0.99
N TYR A 116 16.24 17.88 2.27
CA TYR A 116 17.23 17.95 3.34
C TYR A 116 17.02 16.81 4.32
N LEU A 117 18.13 16.22 4.74
CA LEU A 117 18.21 15.34 5.88
C LEU A 117 18.34 16.20 7.13
N HIS A 118 17.38 16.06 8.04
CA HIS A 118 17.47 16.60 9.38
C HIS A 118 18.28 15.65 10.25
N VAL A 119 19.43 16.12 10.73
CA VAL A 119 20.26 15.44 11.71
C VAL A 119 20.11 16.17 13.04
N TRP A 120 19.56 15.48 14.05
CA TRP A 120 19.48 15.99 15.40
C TRP A 120 20.52 15.33 16.28
N MET A 121 21.18 16.15 17.10
CA MET A 121 22.09 15.72 18.15
C MET A 121 21.48 16.20 19.46
N TYR A 122 21.09 15.29 20.34
CA TYR A 122 20.33 15.62 21.55
C TYR A 122 21.03 15.07 22.79
N ASN A 123 20.64 15.60 23.96
CA ASN A 123 21.26 15.28 25.24
C ASN A 123 22.74 15.70 25.31
N LEU A 124 23.13 16.73 24.54
CA LEU A 124 24.50 17.24 24.48
C LEU A 124 24.95 17.80 25.83
N SER A 125 24.01 18.31 26.63
CA SER A 125 24.21 18.82 27.99
C SER A 125 24.76 17.76 28.96
N GLN A 126 24.47 16.48 28.73
CA GLN A 126 24.83 15.36 29.61
C GLN A 126 26.16 14.70 29.23
N ILE A 127 26.72 15.04 28.06
CA ILE A 127 27.91 14.38 27.54
C ILE A 127 29.15 15.03 28.15
N ASN A 128 29.98 14.23 28.82
CA ASN A 128 31.29 14.69 29.25
C ASN A 128 32.26 14.65 28.08
N PHE A 129 32.67 15.81 27.58
CA PHE A 129 33.55 15.92 26.42
C PHE A 129 35.03 15.59 26.69
N SER A 130 35.41 15.13 27.89
CA SER A 130 36.79 14.71 28.22
C SER A 130 37.87 15.70 27.76
N ASN A 131 37.64 16.99 28.02
CA ASN A 131 38.52 18.11 27.61
C ASN A 131 38.64 18.36 26.10
N ARG A 132 37.82 17.70 25.27
CA ARG A 132 37.68 18.03 23.85
C ARG A 132 36.79 19.25 23.70
N GLN A 133 37.13 20.08 22.71
CA GLN A 133 36.30 21.20 22.30
C GLN A 133 34.96 20.69 21.74
N ILE A 134 33.85 21.18 22.30
CA ILE A 134 32.49 20.74 21.93
C ILE A 134 32.26 20.93 20.43
N TRP A 135 32.68 22.06 19.87
CA TRP A 135 32.55 22.35 18.44
C TRP A 135 33.31 21.34 17.57
N THR A 136 34.53 20.95 17.93
CA THR A 136 35.30 19.96 17.15
C THR A 136 34.65 18.58 17.17
N VAL A 137 34.03 18.19 18.29
CA VAL A 137 33.30 16.92 18.37
C VAL A 137 32.04 16.98 17.50
N LEU A 138 31.27 18.06 17.57
CA LEU A 138 30.09 18.27 16.73
C LEU A 138 30.47 18.31 15.24
N GLU A 139 31.55 18.99 14.87
CA GLU A 139 32.05 19.08 13.50
C GLU A 139 32.42 17.70 12.93
N ASN A 140 33.11 16.88 13.73
CA ASN A 140 33.43 15.51 13.34
C ASN A 140 32.16 14.65 13.14
N GLU A 141 31.12 14.84 13.96
CA GLU A 141 29.84 14.15 13.76
C GLU A 141 29.10 14.63 12.51
N ILE A 142 29.14 15.93 12.21
CA ILE A 142 28.52 16.50 11.00
C ILE A 142 29.17 15.91 9.75
N ALA A 143 30.51 15.88 9.71
CA ALA A 143 31.28 15.40 8.57
C ALA A 143 30.93 13.94 8.18
N LEU A 144 30.42 13.13 9.11
CA LEU A 144 30.00 11.75 8.82
C LEU A 144 28.73 11.65 7.97
N TYR A 145 27.86 12.65 8.07
CA TYR A 145 26.64 12.71 7.29
C TYR A 145 26.85 13.38 5.94
N GLU A 146 27.95 14.08 5.73
CA GLU A 146 28.25 14.76 4.49
C GLU A 146 28.94 13.86 3.47
N TYR A 147 28.76 14.18 2.19
CA TYR A 147 29.44 13.52 1.07
C TYR A 147 29.32 11.99 1.05
N THR A 148 28.27 11.43 1.66
CA THR A 148 27.95 10.01 1.52
C THR A 148 27.43 9.73 0.10
N GLU A 149 27.09 8.46 -0.18
CA GLU A 149 26.46 8.06 -1.44
C GLU A 149 25.21 8.91 -1.76
N TYR A 150 24.47 9.34 -0.73
CA TYR A 150 23.17 10.02 -0.86
C TYR A 150 23.11 11.42 -0.26
N THR A 151 24.24 11.96 0.18
CA THR A 151 24.29 13.29 0.82
C THR A 151 25.39 14.17 0.23
N GLY A 152 25.14 15.47 0.21
CA GLY A 152 26.06 16.52 -0.21
C GLY A 152 26.51 17.36 0.99
N PRO A 153 26.69 18.69 0.80
CA PRO A 153 27.09 19.59 1.87
C PRO A 153 25.97 19.80 2.90
N SER A 154 26.33 20.21 4.11
CA SER A 154 25.41 20.61 5.17
C SER A 154 25.35 22.12 5.37
N ASP A 155 24.16 22.62 5.69
CA ASP A 155 23.94 23.97 6.22
C ASP A 155 24.16 23.92 7.74
N SER A 156 25.42 24.02 8.15
CA SER A 156 25.84 23.92 9.54
C SER A 156 25.94 25.31 10.18
N TRP A 157 25.11 25.55 11.19
CA TRP A 157 25.21 26.74 12.04
C TRP A 157 26.58 26.85 12.71
N LEU A 158 27.21 25.70 13.02
CA LEU A 158 28.50 25.63 13.68
C LEU A 158 29.61 26.18 12.78
N ARG A 159 29.63 25.79 11.50
CA ARG A 159 30.62 26.31 10.54
C ARG A 159 30.45 27.79 10.29
N ALA A 160 29.20 28.23 10.11
CA ALA A 160 28.90 29.67 9.98
C ALA A 160 29.32 30.47 11.21
N MET A 161 29.20 29.87 12.41
CA MET A 161 29.63 30.47 13.67
C MET A 161 31.17 30.57 13.76
N VAL A 162 31.88 29.47 13.46
CA VAL A 162 33.35 29.46 13.46
C VAL A 162 33.91 30.46 12.45
N GLU A 163 33.39 30.48 11.22
CA GLU A 163 33.80 31.43 10.18
C GLU A 163 33.56 32.89 10.61
N TYR A 164 32.44 33.17 11.29
CA TYR A 164 32.14 34.50 11.80
C TYR A 164 33.10 34.93 12.92
N PHE A 165 33.48 34.02 13.82
CA PHE A 165 34.41 34.31 14.91
C PHE A 165 35.85 34.46 14.44
N GLU A 166 36.28 33.67 13.45
CA GLU A 166 37.58 33.84 12.80
C GLU A 166 37.69 35.22 12.14
N LYS A 167 36.64 35.65 11.41
CA LYS A 167 36.60 37.00 10.81
C LYS A 167 36.56 38.13 11.83
N SER A 168 35.97 37.89 12.99
CA SER A 168 35.81 38.90 14.05
C SER A 168 36.93 38.90 15.10
N ASN A 169 37.93 38.00 14.96
CA ASN A 169 38.99 37.77 15.96
C ASN A 169 38.45 37.47 17.37
N ILE A 170 37.37 36.68 17.48
CA ILE A 170 36.78 36.26 18.76
C ILE A 170 37.35 34.89 19.16
N GLU A 171 38.01 34.82 20.31
CA GLU A 171 38.51 33.56 20.85
C GLU A 171 37.40 32.69 21.46
N ILE A 172 37.32 31.43 21.03
CA ILE A 172 36.33 30.46 21.51
C ILE A 172 36.94 29.62 22.63
N THR A 173 36.36 29.68 23.83
CA THR A 173 36.69 28.79 24.95
C THR A 173 35.49 27.89 25.29
N SER A 174 35.73 26.78 25.98
CA SER A 174 34.65 25.87 26.44
C SER A 174 33.60 26.61 27.26
N ASP A 175 34.03 27.55 28.10
CA ASP A 175 33.18 28.26 29.06
C ASP A 175 32.39 29.38 28.38
N ASN A 176 32.97 30.02 27.36
CA ASN A 176 32.33 31.12 26.64
C ASN A 176 31.49 30.66 25.45
N PHE A 177 31.66 29.42 24.97
CA PHE A 177 31.02 28.92 23.75
C PHE A 177 29.52 29.19 23.69
N VAL A 178 28.77 28.78 24.73
CA VAL A 178 27.30 28.93 24.76
C VAL A 178 26.89 30.40 24.89
N TYR A 179 27.63 31.19 25.67
CA TYR A 179 27.37 32.62 25.83
C TYR A 179 27.53 33.37 24.50
N ILE A 180 28.64 33.15 23.79
CA ILE A 180 28.93 33.81 22.51
C ILE A 180 27.93 33.32 21.44
N LEU A 181 27.64 32.02 21.41
CA LEU A 181 26.64 31.44 20.51
C LEU A 181 25.27 32.12 20.69
N LYS A 182 24.80 32.22 21.93
CA LYS A 182 23.47 32.77 22.25
C LYS A 182 23.38 34.28 22.09
N ASN A 183 24.35 35.02 22.65
CA ASN A 183 24.24 36.48 22.80
C ASN A 183 24.91 37.26 21.67
N ILE A 184 25.90 36.68 20.98
CA ILE A 184 26.65 37.35 19.92
C ILE A 184 26.20 36.81 18.55
N PHE A 185 26.32 35.50 18.31
CA PHE A 185 26.03 34.91 17.00
C PHE A 185 24.53 34.90 16.66
N LEU A 186 23.70 34.28 17.50
CA LEU A 186 22.25 34.18 17.27
C LEU A 186 21.50 35.51 17.37
N SER A 187 22.11 36.53 17.99
CA SER A 187 21.57 37.89 18.02
C SER A 187 21.74 38.64 16.70
N GLN A 188 22.67 38.21 15.84
CA GLN A 188 22.86 38.83 14.54
C GLN A 188 21.69 38.49 13.59
N PRO A 189 21.16 39.49 12.85
CA PRO A 189 20.03 39.27 11.95
C PRO A 189 20.36 38.25 10.84
N GLN A 190 21.60 38.20 10.34
CA GLN A 190 22.02 37.25 9.31
C GLN A 190 22.00 35.78 9.78
N PHE A 191 22.15 35.53 11.08
CA PHE A 191 22.22 34.19 11.66
C PHE A 191 20.97 33.80 12.45
N ALA A 192 19.96 34.69 12.51
CA ALA A 192 18.70 34.46 13.22
C ALA A 192 17.96 33.19 12.74
N ARG A 193 18.18 32.75 11.49
CA ARG A 193 17.62 31.50 10.95
C ARG A 193 18.01 30.25 11.77
N TYR A 194 19.24 30.22 12.28
CA TYR A 194 19.76 29.10 13.07
C TYR A 194 19.20 29.03 14.49
N LYS A 195 18.46 30.05 14.95
CA LYS A 195 17.78 30.01 16.25
C LYS A 195 16.77 28.86 16.33
N ARG A 196 16.26 28.38 15.19
CA ARG A 196 15.35 27.22 15.10
C ARG A 196 16.08 25.88 15.19
N ASP A 197 17.40 25.89 15.02
CA ASP A 197 18.23 24.70 14.96
C ASP A 197 18.94 24.40 16.29
N ILE A 198 18.85 25.30 17.26
CA ILE A 198 19.60 25.23 18.51
C ILE A 198 18.64 25.36 19.70
N LEU A 199 18.68 24.39 20.60
CA LEU A 199 17.97 24.42 21.88
C LEU A 199 18.97 24.36 23.03
N PHE A 200 18.81 25.30 23.96
CA PHE A 200 19.58 25.34 25.20
C PHE A 200 18.86 24.58 26.30
N ASP A 201 19.62 24.12 27.29
CA ASP A 201 19.08 23.54 28.52
C ASP A 201 18.20 24.56 29.28
N SER A 202 17.39 24.07 30.23
CA SER A 202 16.58 24.83 31.18
C SER A 202 17.33 25.99 31.85
N THR A 203 18.62 25.81 32.14
CA THR A 203 19.50 26.84 32.73
C THR A 203 19.94 27.91 31.71
N GLY A 204 19.86 27.61 30.42
CA GLY A 204 20.31 28.48 29.34
C GLY A 204 21.83 28.57 29.16
N ASN A 205 22.61 27.77 29.91
CA ASN A 205 24.07 27.80 29.93
C ASN A 205 24.73 26.68 29.12
N LEU A 206 23.98 25.62 28.81
CA LEU A 206 24.46 24.47 28.07
C LEU A 206 23.66 24.29 26.78
N LEU A 207 24.34 23.79 25.74
CA LEU A 207 23.70 23.33 24.52
C LEU A 207 23.08 21.95 24.78
N ASP A 208 21.78 21.81 24.58
CA ASP A 208 21.08 20.55 24.83
C ASP A 208 20.75 19.79 23.54
N VAL A 209 20.23 20.51 22.54
CA VAL A 209 19.88 19.94 21.23
C VAL A 209 20.39 20.83 20.11
N SER A 210 20.96 20.19 19.09
CA SER A 210 21.39 20.81 17.84
C SER A 210 20.76 20.09 16.66
N ARG A 211 20.30 20.84 15.66
CA ARG A 211 19.78 20.34 14.38
C ARG A 211 20.66 20.85 13.25
N ILE A 212 20.93 19.99 12.28
CA ILE A 212 21.74 20.30 11.12
C ILE A 212 21.04 19.76 9.88
N LEU A 213 21.04 20.56 8.82
CA LEU A 213 20.43 20.19 7.55
C LEU A 213 21.52 19.72 6.61
N VAL A 214 21.46 18.47 6.20
CA VAL A 214 22.39 17.91 5.21
C VAL A 214 21.65 17.79 3.89
N GLN A 215 22.19 18.35 2.82
CA GLN A 215 21.57 18.26 1.50
C GLN A 215 21.54 16.80 1.05
N LEU A 216 20.38 16.30 0.64
CA LEU A 216 20.26 14.98 0.03
C LEU A 216 20.54 15.08 -1.47
N ARG A 217 21.19 14.04 -2.00
CA ARG A 217 21.44 13.88 -3.44
C ARG A 217 21.19 12.46 -3.89
N TYR A 218 20.74 12.28 -5.13
CA TYR A 218 20.57 10.96 -5.76
C TYR A 218 19.66 9.99 -5.00
N VAL A 219 18.73 10.51 -4.19
CA VAL A 219 17.68 9.71 -3.52
C VAL A 219 16.52 9.50 -4.51
N GLY A 220 16.80 8.74 -5.58
CA GLY A 220 15.75 8.33 -6.53
C GLY A 220 14.77 7.34 -5.89
N ALA A 221 13.60 7.16 -6.50
CA ALA A 221 12.53 6.27 -6.00
C ALA A 221 13.01 4.85 -5.68
N SER A 222 13.91 4.29 -6.48
CA SER A 222 14.47 2.94 -6.28
C SER A 222 15.45 2.84 -5.11
N ASN A 223 16.10 3.95 -4.72
CA ASN A 223 17.20 3.97 -3.76
C ASN A 223 16.79 4.49 -2.38
N GLN A 224 15.53 4.91 -2.21
CA GLN A 224 15.02 5.49 -0.96
C GLN A 224 15.26 4.59 0.26
N SER A 225 14.92 3.30 0.15
CA SER A 225 15.09 2.34 1.25
C SER A 225 16.56 2.12 1.60
N ARG A 226 17.44 2.04 0.59
CA ARG A 226 18.89 1.93 0.78
C ARG A 226 19.46 3.18 1.45
N ALA A 227 19.09 4.37 0.97
CA ALA A 227 19.52 5.64 1.54
C ALA A 227 19.10 5.76 3.02
N MET A 228 17.84 5.47 3.34
CA MET A 228 17.34 5.46 4.72
C MET A 228 18.14 4.51 5.62
N ARG A 229 18.39 3.27 5.17
CA ARG A 229 19.13 2.28 5.95
C ARG A 229 20.57 2.73 6.23
N ILE A 230 21.27 3.28 5.24
CA ILE A 230 22.63 3.79 5.41
C ILE A 230 22.65 4.93 6.43
N LEU A 231 21.79 5.93 6.26
CA LEU A 231 21.74 7.10 7.14
C LEU A 231 21.39 6.73 8.58
N ARG A 232 20.43 5.81 8.78
CA ARG A 232 20.10 5.28 10.12
C ARG A 232 21.23 4.45 10.72
N ASN A 233 21.97 3.68 9.90
CA ASN A 233 23.12 2.91 10.38
C ASN A 233 24.27 3.83 10.82
N ILE A 234 24.47 4.95 10.12
CA ILE A 234 25.39 6.00 10.57
C ILE A 234 24.98 6.49 11.96
N ALA A 235 23.70 6.85 12.16
CA ALA A 235 23.21 7.33 13.45
C ALA A 235 23.33 6.30 14.59
N LYS A 236 23.02 5.01 14.33
CA LYS A 236 23.09 3.93 15.33
C LYS A 236 24.50 3.60 15.82
N SER A 237 25.53 3.90 15.03
CA SER A 237 26.92 3.53 15.34
C SER A 237 27.66 4.58 16.17
N ARG A 238 26.99 5.62 16.68
CA ARG A 238 27.62 6.78 17.32
C ARG A 238 27.51 6.80 18.84
N THR A 239 28.45 7.50 19.46
CA THR A 239 28.48 7.78 20.91
C THR A 239 27.51 8.89 21.29
N ILE A 240 27.39 9.92 20.44
CA ILE A 240 26.38 10.97 20.58
C ILE A 240 25.05 10.40 20.11
N LYS A 241 24.01 10.59 20.92
CA LYS A 241 22.66 10.21 20.54
C LYS A 241 22.22 11.11 19.38
N THR A 242 22.12 10.50 18.20
CA THR A 242 21.73 11.18 16.97
C THR A 242 20.44 10.62 16.42
N GLY A 243 19.57 11.52 15.96
CA GLY A 243 18.36 11.21 15.22
C GLY A 243 18.50 11.69 13.79
N VAL A 244 18.08 10.88 12.83
CA VAL A 244 18.07 11.25 11.41
C VAL A 244 16.67 11.12 10.83
N TYR A 245 16.26 12.11 10.06
CA TYR A 245 14.95 12.12 9.39
C TYR A 245 14.99 12.92 8.10
N ALA A 246 14.33 12.41 7.08
CA ALA A 246 14.03 13.12 5.86
C ALA A 246 12.59 12.77 5.45
N ASP A 247 11.91 13.63 4.71
CA ASP A 247 10.50 13.42 4.36
C ASP A 247 10.27 12.10 3.59
N PHE A 248 11.24 11.70 2.77
CA PHE A 248 11.16 10.43 2.03
C PHE A 248 11.25 9.18 2.93
N PHE A 249 11.69 9.31 4.18
CA PHE A 249 11.77 8.16 5.12
C PHE A 249 10.40 7.55 5.37
N GLN A 250 9.33 8.35 5.34
CA GLN A 250 7.97 7.84 5.52
C GLN A 250 7.61 6.84 4.41
N PHE A 251 7.92 7.19 3.16
CA PHE A 251 7.69 6.31 2.01
C PHE A 251 8.65 5.12 2.02
N ALA A 252 9.94 5.35 2.31
CA ALA A 252 10.95 4.30 2.39
C ALA A 252 10.61 3.22 3.43
N GLU A 253 10.18 3.62 4.63
CA GLU A 253 9.77 2.70 5.69
C GLU A 253 8.52 1.91 5.27
N GLN A 254 7.57 2.58 4.63
CA GLN A 254 6.37 1.94 4.12
C GLN A 254 6.74 0.88 3.06
N TYR A 255 7.62 1.19 2.10
CA TYR A 255 8.08 0.23 1.09
C TYR A 255 8.80 -0.97 1.70
N ASP A 256 9.70 -0.74 2.65
CA ASP A 256 10.43 -1.83 3.32
C ASP A 256 9.46 -2.74 4.11
N ALA A 257 8.34 -2.20 4.62
CA ALA A 257 7.32 -2.98 5.32
C ALA A 257 6.31 -3.68 4.39
N MET A 258 6.04 -3.14 3.19
CA MET A 258 4.96 -3.62 2.30
C MET A 258 5.07 -5.10 1.92
N LEU A 259 6.23 -5.53 1.39
CA LEU A 259 6.39 -6.91 0.92
C LEU A 259 6.32 -7.91 2.07
N PRO A 260 7.09 -7.76 3.17
CA PRO A 260 6.99 -8.65 4.33
C PRO A 260 5.57 -8.72 4.91
N SER A 261 4.87 -7.60 5.03
CA SER A 261 3.50 -7.56 5.51
C SER A 261 2.55 -8.32 4.56
N THR A 262 2.63 -8.07 3.26
CA THR A 262 1.79 -8.74 2.25
C THR A 262 1.98 -10.26 2.30
N LEU A 263 3.23 -10.74 2.31
CA LEU A 263 3.54 -12.16 2.36
C LEU A 263 3.07 -12.80 3.68
N SER A 264 3.28 -12.10 4.81
CA SER A 264 2.84 -12.58 6.12
C SER A 264 1.32 -12.70 6.20
N THR A 265 0.58 -11.71 5.70
CA THR A 265 -0.88 -11.73 5.65
C THR A 265 -1.40 -12.86 4.77
N ILE A 266 -0.81 -13.06 3.57
CA ILE A 266 -1.16 -14.17 2.69
C ILE A 266 -0.88 -15.51 3.37
N ALA A 267 0.25 -15.65 4.05
CA ALA A 267 0.62 -16.88 4.74
C ALA A 267 -0.34 -17.20 5.90
N ILE A 268 -0.64 -16.22 6.76
CA ILE A 268 -1.57 -16.39 7.89
C ILE A 268 -2.98 -16.70 7.38
N ALA A 269 -3.47 -16.00 6.36
CA ALA A 269 -4.77 -16.26 5.76
C ALA A 269 -4.84 -17.67 5.16
N SER A 270 -3.82 -18.07 4.39
CA SER A 270 -3.74 -19.41 3.79
C SER A 270 -3.70 -20.50 4.86
N PHE A 271 -2.94 -20.28 5.95
CA PHE A 271 -2.86 -21.19 7.08
C PHE A 271 -4.20 -21.34 7.80
N ALA A 272 -4.90 -20.23 8.07
CA ALA A 272 -6.24 -20.26 8.67
C ALA A 272 -7.22 -21.07 7.80
N VAL A 273 -7.17 -20.92 6.48
CA VAL A 273 -8.04 -21.66 5.56
C VAL A 273 -7.71 -23.14 5.50
N ILE A 274 -6.42 -23.51 5.57
CA ILE A 274 -6.01 -24.91 5.70
C ILE A 274 -6.65 -25.54 6.92
N ILE A 275 -6.60 -24.87 8.08
CA ILE A 275 -7.22 -25.38 9.32
C ILE A 275 -8.73 -25.51 9.15
N VAL A 276 -9.41 -24.47 8.66
CA VAL A 276 -10.88 -24.48 8.52
C VAL A 276 -11.32 -25.54 7.51
N SER A 277 -10.64 -25.68 6.38
CA SER A 277 -10.96 -26.70 5.37
C SER A 277 -10.72 -28.12 5.88
N LEU A 278 -9.69 -28.35 6.71
CA LEU A 278 -9.45 -29.63 7.40
C LEU A 278 -10.55 -29.98 8.40
N LEU A 279 -11.10 -29.00 9.11
CA LEU A 279 -12.18 -29.21 10.07
C LEU A 279 -13.54 -29.43 9.40
N LEU A 280 -13.83 -28.73 8.30
CA LEU A 280 -15.16 -28.75 7.67
C LEU A 280 -15.33 -29.81 6.57
N ILE A 281 -14.26 -30.23 5.88
CA ILE A 281 -14.34 -31.17 4.76
C ILE A 281 -13.80 -32.55 5.20
N PRO A 282 -14.66 -33.58 5.33
CA PRO A 282 -14.25 -34.89 5.86
C PRO A 282 -13.35 -35.71 4.91
N LYS A 283 -13.30 -35.37 3.61
CA LYS A 283 -12.54 -36.13 2.60
C LYS A 283 -11.13 -35.56 2.36
N LYS A 284 -10.10 -36.29 2.82
CA LYS A 284 -8.68 -35.90 2.72
C LYS A 284 -8.23 -35.32 1.38
N VAL A 285 -8.55 -35.98 0.25
CA VAL A 285 -8.09 -35.53 -1.08
C VAL A 285 -8.69 -34.17 -1.48
N THR A 286 -10.00 -33.99 -1.24
CA THR A 286 -10.69 -32.74 -1.52
C THR A 286 -10.18 -31.63 -0.61
N THR A 287 -9.93 -31.97 0.65
CA THR A 287 -9.34 -31.04 1.63
C THR A 287 -7.98 -30.53 1.21
N PHE A 288 -7.06 -31.35 0.70
CA PHE A 288 -5.76 -30.89 0.21
C PHE A 288 -5.85 -30.07 -1.08
N SER A 289 -6.86 -30.32 -1.90
CA SER A 289 -7.04 -29.62 -3.18
C SER A 289 -7.43 -28.15 -3.00
N VAL A 290 -8.12 -27.80 -1.91
CA VAL A 290 -8.58 -26.42 -1.62
C VAL A 290 -7.41 -25.48 -1.29
N PRO A 291 -6.52 -25.77 -0.32
CA PRO A 291 -5.34 -24.97 -0.09
C PRO A 291 -4.44 -24.87 -1.32
N LEU A 292 -4.29 -25.96 -2.07
CA LEU A 292 -3.49 -25.95 -3.29
C LEU A 292 -4.06 -24.98 -4.34
N SER A 293 -5.38 -24.95 -4.55
CA SER A 293 -5.99 -23.98 -5.47
C SER A 293 -5.82 -22.55 -4.98
N ILE A 294 -5.92 -22.30 -3.67
CA ILE A 294 -5.73 -20.96 -3.09
C ILE A 294 -4.27 -20.48 -3.27
N ILE A 295 -3.29 -21.33 -2.93
CA ILE A 295 -1.86 -21.00 -3.09
C ILE A 295 -1.56 -20.68 -4.55
N THR A 296 -2.07 -21.50 -5.47
CA THR A 296 -1.80 -21.32 -6.91
C THR A 296 -2.45 -20.06 -7.47
N VAL A 297 -3.67 -19.72 -7.04
CA VAL A 297 -4.31 -18.45 -7.43
C VAL A 297 -3.57 -17.25 -6.83
N ASN A 298 -3.13 -17.32 -5.57
CA ASN A 298 -2.37 -16.23 -4.94
C ASN A 298 -1.03 -15.99 -5.64
N VAL A 299 -0.31 -17.06 -5.98
CA VAL A 299 0.92 -16.98 -6.80
C VAL A 299 0.60 -16.41 -8.18
N GLY A 300 -0.53 -16.77 -8.77
CA GLY A 300 -1.01 -16.16 -10.01
C GLY A 300 -1.24 -14.67 -9.92
N ILE A 301 -2.00 -14.21 -8.93
CA ILE A 301 -2.32 -12.79 -8.79
C ILE A 301 -1.03 -11.97 -8.59
N LEU A 302 -0.13 -12.43 -7.72
CA LEU A 302 1.18 -11.80 -7.51
C LEU A 302 2.05 -11.85 -8.78
N GLY A 303 2.05 -12.95 -9.53
CA GLY A 303 2.87 -13.09 -10.73
C GLY A 303 2.37 -12.27 -11.91
N PHE A 304 1.06 -12.30 -12.18
CA PHE A 304 0.42 -11.54 -13.26
C PHE A 304 0.47 -10.03 -13.05
N MET A 305 0.58 -9.59 -11.80
CA MET A 305 0.83 -8.20 -11.43
C MET A 305 2.04 -7.61 -12.18
N THR A 306 3.13 -8.39 -12.27
CA THR A 306 4.35 -8.00 -12.97
C THR A 306 4.13 -7.81 -14.48
N PHE A 307 3.34 -8.69 -15.10
CA PHE A 307 3.08 -8.63 -16.55
C PHE A 307 2.18 -7.45 -16.94
N TRP A 308 1.25 -7.06 -16.06
CA TRP A 308 0.46 -5.83 -16.23
C TRP A 308 1.18 -4.57 -15.75
N ASN A 309 2.46 -4.67 -15.37
CA ASN A 309 3.29 -3.58 -14.86
C ASN A 309 2.65 -2.83 -13.68
N VAL A 310 1.88 -3.56 -12.86
CA VAL A 310 1.32 -3.03 -11.61
C VAL A 310 2.38 -3.20 -10.53
N ARG A 311 2.62 -2.16 -9.74
CA ARG A 311 3.61 -2.20 -8.65
C ARG A 311 2.98 -2.58 -7.33
N LEU A 312 3.71 -3.34 -6.51
CA LEU A 312 3.27 -3.70 -5.17
C LEU A 312 3.29 -2.47 -4.26
N ASP A 313 2.12 -1.90 -4.07
CA ASP A 313 1.82 -0.80 -3.16
C ASP A 313 0.75 -1.18 -2.13
N PHE A 314 0.36 -0.25 -1.26
CA PHE A 314 -0.66 -0.52 -0.24
C PHE A 314 -2.05 -0.75 -0.84
N ILE A 315 -2.39 -0.12 -1.97
CA ILE A 315 -3.69 -0.30 -2.62
C ILE A 315 -3.74 -1.70 -3.24
N SER A 316 -2.68 -2.10 -3.94
CA SER A 316 -2.55 -3.44 -4.50
C SER A 316 -2.57 -4.49 -3.40
N MET A 317 -1.88 -4.27 -2.27
CA MET A 317 -1.95 -5.17 -1.12
C MET A 317 -3.40 -5.41 -0.66
N ILE A 318 -4.20 -4.35 -0.52
CA ILE A 318 -5.62 -4.48 -0.15
C ILE A 318 -6.37 -5.29 -1.21
N THR A 319 -6.16 -5.04 -2.50
CA THR A 319 -6.80 -5.81 -3.57
C THR A 319 -6.37 -7.28 -3.59
N ILE A 320 -5.11 -7.59 -3.29
CA ILE A 320 -4.60 -8.96 -3.17
C ILE A 320 -5.30 -9.65 -1.99
N VAL A 321 -5.36 -9.02 -0.82
CA VAL A 321 -6.04 -9.61 0.35
C VAL A 321 -7.54 -9.82 0.09
N MET A 322 -8.23 -8.88 -0.56
CA MET A 322 -9.61 -9.06 -0.97
C MET A 322 -9.77 -10.23 -1.96
N SER A 323 -8.86 -10.35 -2.92
CA SER A 323 -8.89 -11.44 -3.90
C SER A 323 -8.66 -12.81 -3.26
N VAL A 324 -7.79 -12.89 -2.23
CA VAL A 324 -7.59 -14.10 -1.43
C VAL A 324 -8.92 -14.53 -0.79
N GLY A 325 -9.66 -13.58 -0.20
CA GLY A 325 -11.00 -13.81 0.35
C GLY A 325 -11.97 -14.43 -0.65
N PHE A 326 -12.09 -13.83 -1.84
CA PHE A 326 -12.96 -14.37 -2.90
C PHE A 326 -12.53 -15.76 -3.39
N CYS A 327 -11.22 -16.01 -3.49
CA CYS A 327 -10.71 -17.31 -3.91
C CYS A 327 -11.05 -18.41 -2.90
N ILE A 328 -10.98 -18.10 -1.60
CA ILE A 328 -11.36 -19.01 -0.53
C ILE A 328 -12.84 -19.37 -0.63
N ASP A 329 -13.72 -18.39 -0.83
CA ASP A 329 -15.15 -18.62 -0.95
C ASP A 329 -15.47 -19.54 -2.14
N PHE A 330 -14.91 -19.25 -3.32
CA PHE A 330 -15.17 -20.04 -4.52
C PHE A 330 -14.62 -21.46 -4.41
N ALA A 331 -13.38 -21.61 -3.94
CA ALA A 331 -12.74 -22.92 -3.80
C ALA A 331 -13.44 -23.79 -2.75
N SER A 332 -13.77 -23.22 -1.59
CA SER A 332 -14.41 -23.95 -0.49
C SER A 332 -15.84 -24.38 -0.83
N HIS A 333 -16.66 -23.52 -1.44
CA HIS A 333 -18.01 -23.88 -1.85
C HIS A 333 -18.04 -24.96 -2.93
N LEU A 334 -17.13 -24.88 -3.92
CA LEU A 334 -17.02 -25.91 -4.95
C LEU A 334 -16.58 -27.26 -4.35
N ALA A 335 -15.57 -27.24 -3.48
CA ALA A 335 -15.05 -28.43 -2.83
C ALA A 335 -16.06 -29.07 -1.87
N PHE A 336 -16.79 -28.28 -1.10
CA PHE A 336 -17.83 -28.76 -0.19
C PHE A 336 -18.97 -29.44 -0.95
N ASN A 337 -19.47 -28.82 -2.04
CA ASN A 337 -20.54 -29.43 -2.84
C ASN A 337 -20.06 -30.70 -3.56
N PHE A 338 -18.80 -30.73 -4.01
CA PHE A 338 -18.20 -31.94 -4.55
C PHE A 338 -18.06 -33.05 -3.49
N ALA A 339 -17.73 -32.69 -2.25
CA ALA A 339 -17.57 -33.63 -1.13
C ALA A 339 -18.90 -34.19 -0.63
N LYS A 340 -19.96 -33.38 -0.60
CA LYS A 340 -21.30 -33.70 -0.09
C LYS A 340 -21.99 -34.85 -0.82
N ASP A 341 -21.82 -34.94 -2.13
CA ASP A 341 -22.46 -35.99 -2.95
C ASP A 341 -21.70 -37.31 -2.82
N GLU A 342 -22.05 -38.12 -1.83
CA GLU A 342 -21.52 -39.47 -1.62
C GLU A 342 -22.33 -40.53 -2.41
N GLY A 343 -21.65 -41.56 -2.93
CA GLY A 343 -22.28 -42.69 -3.64
C GLY A 343 -22.43 -42.54 -5.16
N ILE A 344 -22.14 -41.37 -5.74
CA ILE A 344 -22.23 -41.12 -7.19
C ILE A 344 -20.82 -41.12 -7.82
N SER A 345 -20.72 -41.40 -9.12
CA SER A 345 -19.48 -41.32 -9.89
C SER A 345 -18.83 -39.93 -9.78
N SER A 346 -17.50 -39.88 -9.83
CA SER A 346 -16.74 -38.61 -9.75
C SER A 346 -17.17 -37.58 -10.79
N SER A 347 -17.59 -38.02 -11.98
CA SER A 347 -18.11 -37.16 -13.04
C SER A 347 -19.43 -36.51 -12.67
N GLU A 348 -20.39 -37.27 -12.12
CA GLU A 348 -21.69 -36.71 -11.73
C GLU A 348 -21.57 -35.81 -10.49
N ARG A 349 -20.67 -36.14 -9.56
CA ARG A 349 -20.34 -35.26 -8.42
C ARG A 349 -19.85 -33.89 -8.89
N MET A 350 -18.98 -33.87 -9.91
CA MET A 350 -18.50 -32.63 -10.50
C MET A 350 -19.65 -31.85 -11.17
N ARG A 351 -20.54 -32.54 -11.90
CA ARG A 351 -21.71 -31.94 -12.54
C ARG A 351 -22.66 -31.28 -11.56
N ASN A 352 -22.97 -31.96 -10.46
CA ASN A 352 -23.83 -31.43 -9.41
C ASN A 352 -23.18 -30.25 -8.67
N ALA A 353 -21.88 -30.34 -8.38
CA ALA A 353 -21.16 -29.25 -7.73
C ALA A 353 -21.15 -27.98 -8.60
N LEU A 354 -20.90 -28.12 -9.91
CA LEU A 354 -20.94 -27.01 -10.87
C LEU A 354 -22.36 -26.45 -11.04
N TYR A 355 -23.38 -27.30 -11.07
CA TYR A 355 -24.79 -26.88 -11.14
C TYR A 355 -25.19 -26.02 -9.93
N ASN A 356 -24.81 -26.46 -8.72
CA ASN A 356 -25.19 -25.77 -7.48
C ASN A 356 -24.41 -24.48 -7.23
N VAL A 357 -23.13 -24.44 -7.61
CA VAL A 357 -22.21 -23.37 -7.21
C VAL A 357 -21.85 -22.42 -8.35
N GLY A 358 -21.97 -22.85 -9.61
CA GLY A 358 -21.54 -22.07 -10.77
C GLY A 358 -22.26 -20.73 -10.92
N VAL A 359 -23.59 -20.71 -10.79
CA VAL A 359 -24.39 -19.48 -10.91
C VAL A 359 -24.09 -18.50 -9.77
N PRO A 360 -24.09 -18.91 -8.48
CA PRO A 360 -23.68 -18.05 -7.38
C PRO A 360 -22.27 -17.46 -7.54
N ILE A 361 -21.29 -18.24 -8.01
CA ILE A 361 -19.91 -17.75 -8.23
C ILE A 361 -19.89 -16.66 -9.30
N ILE A 362 -20.52 -16.88 -10.46
CA ILE A 362 -20.57 -15.87 -11.53
C ILE A 362 -21.24 -14.60 -11.03
N GLN A 363 -22.34 -14.73 -10.29
CA GLN A 363 -23.07 -13.58 -9.75
C GLN A 363 -22.19 -12.79 -8.77
N SER A 364 -21.50 -13.48 -7.85
CA SER A 364 -20.57 -12.87 -6.89
C SER A 364 -19.43 -12.15 -7.62
N ALA A 365 -18.73 -12.84 -8.53
CA ALA A 365 -17.63 -12.26 -9.30
C ALA A 365 -18.05 -11.05 -10.13
N SER A 366 -19.21 -11.13 -10.81
CA SER A 366 -19.74 -10.02 -11.61
C SER A 366 -20.09 -8.82 -10.75
N SER A 367 -20.65 -9.05 -9.55
CA SER A 367 -20.97 -7.98 -8.62
C SER A 367 -19.73 -7.24 -8.12
N THR A 368 -18.63 -7.96 -7.85
CA THR A 368 -17.36 -7.36 -7.43
C THR A 368 -16.73 -6.52 -8.54
N ILE A 369 -16.79 -6.98 -9.80
CA ILE A 369 -16.28 -6.22 -10.94
C ILE A 369 -17.09 -4.93 -11.09
N ILE A 370 -18.42 -5.02 -11.04
CA ILE A 370 -19.31 -3.85 -11.17
C ILE A 370 -19.14 -2.89 -9.99
N GLY A 371 -18.99 -3.38 -8.75
CA GLY A 371 -18.88 -2.55 -7.56
C GLY A 371 -17.55 -1.82 -7.39
N LYS A 372 -16.53 -2.16 -8.19
CA LYS A 372 -15.21 -1.48 -8.18
C LYS A 372 -15.17 -0.25 -9.11
N TYR A 373 -16.02 -0.22 -10.15
CA TYR A 373 -16.21 0.93 -11.04
C TYR A 373 -17.33 1.82 -10.52
#